data_AF-A0A497MZZ2-F1
#
_entry.id   AF-A0A497MZZ2-F1
#
_cell.length_a   1.000
_cell.length_b   1.000
_cell.length_c   1.000
_cell.angle_alpha   90.00
_cell.angle_beta   90.00
_cell.angle_gamma   90.00
#
_symmetry.space_group_name_H-M   'P 1'
#
loop_
_entity.id
_entity.type
_entity.pdbx_description
1 polymer ?
#
loop_
_entity_poly.entity_id
_entity_poly.type
_entity_poly.pdbx_seq_one_letter_code
_entity_poly.pdbx_strand_id
1 'polypeptide(L)'
;MVSNNTANSCEKVGKSLKIDTSGSPVAVVKIDPENAYIEVPELLKNVIDESSTESWNSICKKIDYINQNLDHVFNALLEDTSFKEKVCKEVEKGKPLLFKPNLVIRINIDPFTHGEGPANNVCTEWPFIAALMRWFHDKLDISYHQMALGETATLTSMYEGFYNMHLKLDNPLTTEALIEGRSGNFYGGWGFYFVRKYLADTHQSSHTDDPMNGYEESVSGSYLPPGKATDKLMIYDLNKVSDVKGKGRAVSVPDGENFTEIT
;
A
#
# COMPACT_ATOMS: atom_id res chain seq x y z
N MET A 1 3.64 -69.98 8.17
CA MET A 1 3.51 -69.20 6.92
C MET A 1 2.02 -69.11 6.62
N VAL A 2 1.34 -67.97 6.54
CA VAL A 2 1.73 -66.56 6.36
C VAL A 2 0.78 -65.72 7.23
N SER A 3 1.34 -64.67 7.83
CA SER A 3 0.65 -63.63 8.58
C SER A 3 -0.30 -62.83 7.69
N ASN A 4 -1.55 -62.64 8.09
CA ASN A 4 -2.38 -61.56 7.58
C ASN A 4 -2.62 -60.56 8.71
N ASN A 5 -1.67 -59.64 8.80
CA ASN A 5 -1.71 -58.47 9.65
C ASN A 5 -2.15 -57.29 8.77
N THR A 6 -3.45 -57.03 8.71
CA THR A 6 -3.98 -55.78 8.14
C THR A 6 -5.08 -55.29 9.06
N ALA A 7 -4.67 -54.74 10.19
CA ALA A 7 -5.51 -53.85 10.98
C ALA A 7 -5.77 -52.61 10.11
N ASN A 8 -7.00 -52.47 9.64
CA ASN A 8 -7.52 -51.25 9.05
C ASN A 8 -7.51 -50.14 10.12
N SER A 9 -6.42 -49.38 10.21
CA SER A 9 -6.43 -48.06 10.83
C SER A 9 -7.04 -47.06 9.86
N CYS A 10 -8.35 -47.15 9.67
CA CYS A 10 -9.12 -46.06 9.10
C CYS A 10 -9.26 -45.01 10.21
N GLU A 11 -8.27 -44.14 10.34
CA GLU A 11 -8.37 -42.96 11.20
C GLU A 11 -9.59 -42.16 10.75
N LYS A 12 -10.58 -42.09 11.64
CA LYS A 12 -11.81 -41.33 11.42
C LYS A 12 -11.45 -39.85 11.42
N VAL A 13 -11.15 -39.30 10.25
CA VAL A 13 -11.14 -37.86 10.01
C VAL A 13 -12.52 -37.33 10.42
N GLY A 14 -12.57 -36.46 11.43
CA GLY A 14 -13.76 -35.66 11.74
C GLY A 14 -14.48 -35.88 13.08
N LYS A 15 -14.00 -36.73 14.01
CA LYS A 15 -14.70 -36.89 15.32
C LYS A 15 -14.26 -35.94 16.44
N SER A 16 -13.23 -35.11 16.24
CA SER A 16 -12.74 -34.16 17.26
C SER A 16 -12.71 -32.70 16.82
N LEU A 17 -13.24 -32.37 15.64
CA LEU A 17 -13.34 -30.97 15.19
C LEU A 17 -14.63 -30.38 15.75
N LYS A 18 -14.48 -29.45 16.69
CA LYS A 18 -15.58 -28.61 17.17
C LYS A 18 -16.15 -27.88 15.95
N ILE A 19 -17.42 -28.08 15.66
CA ILE A 19 -18.10 -27.36 14.56
C ILE A 19 -18.00 -25.87 14.87
N ASP A 20 -17.49 -25.08 13.93
CA ASP A 20 -17.50 -23.63 14.03
C ASP A 20 -18.95 -23.14 14.00
N THR A 21 -19.39 -22.58 15.12
CA THR A 21 -20.72 -22.00 15.28
C THR A 21 -20.69 -20.47 15.36
N SER A 22 -19.49 -19.87 15.33
CA SER A 22 -19.26 -18.42 15.42
C SER A 22 -19.22 -17.74 14.06
N GLY A 23 -18.88 -18.48 12.99
CA GLY A 23 -18.72 -17.91 11.66
C GLY A 23 -17.41 -17.13 11.52
N SER A 24 -17.19 -16.56 10.32
CA SER A 24 -15.99 -15.77 10.03
C SER A 24 -16.17 -14.32 10.50
N PRO A 25 -15.15 -13.69 11.12
CA PRO A 25 -15.18 -12.27 11.53
C PRO A 25 -15.03 -11.32 10.33
N VAL A 26 -15.58 -11.68 9.17
CA VAL A 26 -15.50 -10.90 7.93
C VAL A 26 -16.73 -10.00 7.83
N ALA A 27 -16.48 -8.70 7.82
CA ALA A 27 -17.49 -7.68 7.55
C ALA A 27 -17.31 -7.10 6.14
N VAL A 28 -18.42 -6.63 5.55
CA VAL A 28 -18.43 -5.91 4.28
C VAL A 28 -19.20 -4.62 4.44
N VAL A 29 -18.74 -3.56 3.79
CA VAL A 29 -19.43 -2.27 3.74
C VAL A 29 -19.70 -1.90 2.28
N LYS A 30 -20.92 -1.47 1.99
CA LYS A 30 -21.25 -0.90 0.69
C LYS A 30 -20.91 0.59 0.72
N ILE A 31 -19.94 1.00 -0.08
CA ILE A 31 -19.52 2.38 -0.24
C ILE A 31 -20.29 3.02 -1.40
N ASP A 32 -20.70 4.28 -1.24
CA ASP A 32 -21.25 5.09 -2.32
C ASP A 32 -20.12 5.67 -3.20
N PRO A 33 -20.03 5.29 -4.49
CA PRO A 33 -18.96 5.75 -5.39
C PRO A 33 -18.85 7.28 -5.52
N GLU A 34 -19.98 7.99 -5.52
CA GLU A 34 -20.04 9.46 -5.64
C GLU A 34 -19.32 10.15 -4.48
N ASN A 35 -19.45 9.55 -3.30
CA ASN A 35 -18.83 10.06 -2.08
C ASN A 35 -17.40 9.55 -1.87
N ALA A 36 -16.90 8.62 -2.70
CA ALA A 36 -15.62 7.95 -2.46
C ALA A 36 -14.55 8.21 -3.52
N TYR A 37 -14.85 8.05 -4.82
CA TYR A 37 -13.81 8.06 -5.85
C TYR A 37 -14.22 8.64 -7.21
N ILE A 38 -15.52 8.80 -7.49
CA ILE A 38 -15.97 9.52 -8.70
C ILE A 38 -15.41 10.96 -8.65
N GLU A 39 -15.04 11.51 -9.83
CA GLU A 39 -14.48 12.85 -10.05
C GLU A 39 -13.09 13.13 -9.43
N VAL A 40 -12.49 12.20 -8.68
CA VAL A 40 -11.16 12.41 -8.11
C VAL A 40 -10.12 12.85 -9.16
N PRO A 41 -10.06 12.27 -10.39
CA PRO A 41 -9.10 12.73 -11.40
C PRO A 41 -9.28 14.19 -11.82
N GLU A 42 -10.52 14.64 -12.03
CA GLU A 42 -10.81 16.02 -12.43
C GLU A 42 -10.53 17.01 -11.29
N LEU A 43 -10.90 16.65 -10.06
CA LEU A 43 -10.56 17.44 -8.88
C LEU A 43 -9.03 17.54 -8.72
N LEU A 44 -8.31 16.44 -8.93
CA LEU A 44 -6.86 16.40 -8.79
C LEU A 44 -6.17 17.23 -9.87
N LYS A 45 -6.68 17.21 -11.10
CA LYS A 45 -6.22 18.09 -12.18
C LYS A 45 -6.29 19.56 -11.75
N ASN A 46 -7.41 20.00 -11.18
CA ASN A 46 -7.56 21.38 -10.69
C ASN A 46 -6.62 21.70 -9.52
N VAL A 47 -6.30 20.71 -8.68
CA VAL A 47 -5.26 20.88 -7.64
C VAL A 47 -3.89 21.08 -8.26
N ILE A 48 -3.55 20.33 -9.30
CA ILE A 48 -2.23 20.39 -9.95
C ILE A 48 -2.09 21.67 -10.79
N ASP A 49 -3.07 21.96 -11.64
CA ASP A 49 -2.99 23.05 -12.63
C ASP A 49 -3.28 24.42 -12.03
N GLU A 50 -4.23 24.49 -11.10
CA GLU A 50 -4.76 25.75 -10.59
C GLU A 50 -4.46 25.98 -9.11
N SER A 51 -3.81 25.01 -8.45
CA SER A 51 -3.63 25.03 -6.98
C SER A 51 -4.96 25.17 -6.23
N SER A 52 -6.04 24.55 -6.74
CA SER A 52 -7.39 24.68 -6.19
C SER A 52 -7.53 24.05 -4.80
N THR A 53 -7.56 24.89 -3.77
CA THR A 53 -7.84 24.47 -2.38
C THR A 53 -9.24 23.86 -2.24
N GLU A 54 -10.22 24.34 -3.00
CA GLU A 54 -11.58 23.80 -2.99
C GLU A 54 -11.62 22.36 -3.51
N SER A 55 -10.94 22.10 -4.63
CA SER A 55 -10.84 20.75 -5.19
C SER A 55 -10.08 19.82 -4.26
N TRP A 56 -9.00 20.29 -3.64
CA TRP A 56 -8.29 19.51 -2.63
C TRP A 56 -9.17 19.14 -1.44
N ASN A 57 -9.91 20.11 -0.88
CA ASN A 57 -10.82 19.86 0.23
C ASN A 57 -11.94 18.86 -0.14
N SER A 58 -12.42 18.90 -1.38
CA SER A 58 -13.38 17.92 -1.89
C SER A 58 -12.80 16.51 -1.98
N ILE A 59 -11.54 16.37 -2.39
CA ILE A 59 -10.82 15.08 -2.35
C ILE A 59 -10.66 14.59 -0.91
N CYS A 60 -10.24 15.46 0.02
CA CYS A 60 -10.11 15.09 1.44
C CYS A 60 -11.43 14.56 2.01
N LYS A 61 -12.56 15.21 1.72
CA LYS A 61 -13.89 14.73 2.16
C LYS A 61 -14.22 13.33 1.62
N LYS A 62 -13.84 13.02 0.38
CA LYS A 62 -14.03 11.70 -0.20
C LYS A 62 -13.16 10.64 0.51
N ILE A 63 -11.91 10.97 0.84
CA ILE A 63 -11.02 10.09 1.61
C ILE A 63 -11.56 9.89 3.03
N ASP A 64 -12.04 10.95 3.69
CA ASP A 64 -12.66 10.87 5.02
C ASP A 64 -13.88 9.95 5.02
N TYR A 65 -14.71 10.01 3.97
CA TYR A 65 -15.83 9.10 3.80
C TYR A 65 -15.37 7.64 3.69
N ILE A 66 -14.31 7.35 2.91
CA ILE A 66 -13.73 5.99 2.86
C ILE A 66 -13.24 5.58 4.26
N ASN A 67 -12.50 6.44 4.95
CA ASN A 67 -11.92 6.16 6.27
C ASN A 67 -13.01 5.83 7.31
N GLN A 68 -14.12 6.58 7.33
CA GLN A 68 -15.27 6.29 8.19
C GLN A 68 -15.87 4.90 7.91
N ASN A 69 -15.92 4.49 6.65
CA ASN A 69 -16.45 3.17 6.27
C ASN A 69 -15.50 2.03 6.65
N LEU A 70 -14.19 2.28 6.74
CA LEU A 70 -13.21 1.27 7.19
C LEU A 70 -13.44 0.84 8.64
N ASP A 71 -13.95 1.74 9.50
CA ASP A 71 -14.33 1.36 10.87
C ASP A 71 -15.35 0.22 10.88
N HIS A 72 -16.35 0.26 10.00
CA HIS A 72 -17.36 -0.80 9.91
C HIS A 72 -16.76 -2.15 9.48
N VAL A 73 -15.73 -2.12 8.62
CA VAL A 73 -15.06 -3.34 8.13
C VAL A 73 -14.15 -3.94 9.22
N PHE A 74 -13.38 -3.09 9.89
CA PHE A 74 -12.38 -3.56 10.85
C PHE A 74 -12.94 -3.80 12.26
N ASN A 75 -14.06 -3.17 12.65
CA ASN A 75 -14.62 -3.39 13.99
C ASN A 75 -14.94 -4.86 14.26
N ALA A 76 -15.47 -5.60 13.28
CA ALA A 76 -15.68 -7.04 13.42
C ALA A 76 -14.36 -7.78 13.71
N LEU A 77 -13.28 -7.43 13.02
CA LEU A 77 -11.95 -8.02 13.27
C LEU A 77 -11.39 -7.62 14.64
N LEU A 78 -11.64 -6.40 15.10
CA LEU A 78 -11.18 -5.88 16.40
C LEU A 78 -11.93 -6.50 17.58
N GLU A 79 -13.24 -6.70 17.45
CA GLU A 79 -14.09 -7.22 18.53
C GLU A 79 -14.01 -8.75 18.63
N ASP A 80 -13.95 -9.44 17.50
CA ASP A 80 -14.06 -10.91 17.46
C ASP A 80 -12.70 -11.62 17.43
N THR A 81 -11.58 -10.89 17.30
CA THR A 81 -10.26 -11.49 17.17
C THR A 81 -9.16 -10.69 17.88
N SER A 82 -7.98 -11.30 18.08
CA SER A 82 -6.79 -10.59 18.57
C SER A 82 -6.04 -9.84 17.47
N PHE A 83 -6.75 -9.25 16.49
CA PHE A 83 -6.16 -8.63 15.31
C PHE A 83 -5.25 -7.47 15.71
N LYS A 84 -5.76 -6.53 16.53
CA LYS A 84 -5.00 -5.37 17.01
C LYS A 84 -3.72 -5.79 17.74
N GLU A 85 -3.84 -6.67 18.72
CA GLU A 85 -2.69 -7.10 19.53
C GLU A 85 -1.63 -7.79 18.68
N LYS A 86 -2.04 -8.62 17.70
CA LYS A 86 -1.11 -9.29 16.79
C LYS A 86 -0.37 -8.32 15.89
N VAL A 87 -1.09 -7.36 15.28
CA VAL A 87 -0.47 -6.36 14.40
C VAL A 87 0.49 -5.47 15.18
N CYS A 88 0.04 -4.86 16.29
CA CYS A 88 0.88 -4.00 17.12
C CYS A 88 2.12 -4.73 17.64
N LYS A 89 1.98 -5.98 18.10
CA LYS A 89 3.11 -6.78 18.58
C LYS A 89 4.16 -7.07 17.50
N GLU A 90 3.77 -7.27 16.25
CA GLU A 90 4.73 -7.48 15.17
C GLU A 90 5.40 -6.16 14.76
N VAL A 91 4.66 -5.04 14.77
CA VAL A 91 5.20 -3.70 14.54
C VAL A 91 6.22 -3.31 15.63
N GLU A 92 5.92 -3.58 16.90
CA GLU A 92 6.84 -3.37 18.03
C GLU A 92 8.14 -4.17 17.91
N LYS A 93 8.11 -5.33 17.23
CA LYS A 93 9.32 -6.12 16.91
C LYS A 93 10.12 -5.54 15.74
N GLY A 94 9.72 -4.39 15.20
CA GLY A 94 10.34 -3.74 14.06
C GLY A 94 9.91 -4.31 12.70
N LYS A 95 8.78 -5.02 12.61
CA LYS A 95 8.23 -5.43 11.31
C LYS A 95 7.27 -4.34 10.80
N PRO A 96 7.62 -3.61 9.73
CA PRO A 96 6.75 -2.57 9.22
C PRO A 96 5.47 -3.16 8.64
N LEU A 97 4.39 -2.39 8.73
CA LEU A 97 3.13 -2.69 8.06
C LEU A 97 3.26 -2.35 6.57
N LEU A 98 3.30 -3.38 5.73
CA LEU A 98 3.43 -3.23 4.29
C LEU A 98 2.05 -3.09 3.62
N PHE A 99 1.83 -1.95 2.97
CA PHE A 99 0.69 -1.70 2.10
C PHE A 99 1.07 -2.04 0.67
N LYS A 100 0.32 -2.97 0.07
CA LYS A 100 0.55 -3.46 -1.30
C LYS A 100 -0.65 -3.15 -2.18
N PRO A 101 -0.80 -1.92 -2.72
CA PRO A 101 -1.84 -1.64 -3.70
C PRO A 101 -1.67 -2.54 -4.93
N ASN A 102 -2.72 -2.77 -5.69
CA ASN A 102 -2.61 -3.42 -6.99
C ASN A 102 -2.34 -2.35 -8.06
N LEU A 103 -1.10 -2.20 -8.54
CA LEU A 103 -0.78 -1.22 -9.59
C LEU A 103 -0.42 -1.97 -10.89
N VAL A 104 -1.41 -2.22 -11.75
CA VAL A 104 -1.17 -2.93 -13.03
C VAL A 104 -0.31 -2.06 -13.95
N ILE A 105 -0.71 -0.79 -14.11
CA ILE A 105 0.02 0.26 -14.83
C ILE A 105 0.01 1.49 -13.93
N ARG A 106 1.17 2.06 -13.59
CA ARG A 106 1.25 3.16 -12.60
C ARG A 106 0.85 4.53 -13.18
N ILE A 107 -0.21 4.64 -13.99
CA ILE A 107 -0.61 5.91 -14.63
C ILE A 107 -2.08 6.19 -14.33
N ASN A 108 -2.36 6.49 -13.07
CA ASN A 108 -3.65 7.04 -12.63
C ASN A 108 -3.74 8.54 -12.91
N ILE A 109 -2.59 9.22 -12.95
CA ILE A 109 -2.41 10.63 -13.29
C ILE A 109 -1.67 10.68 -14.62
N ASP A 110 -2.30 11.24 -15.65
CA ASP A 110 -1.66 11.45 -16.95
C ASP A 110 -0.67 12.62 -16.87
N PRO A 111 0.61 12.45 -17.27
CA PRO A 111 1.62 13.49 -17.12
C PRO A 111 1.53 14.66 -18.10
N PHE A 112 0.67 14.57 -19.11
CA PHE A 112 0.48 15.62 -20.11
C PHE A 112 -0.77 16.45 -19.83
N THR A 113 -1.80 15.82 -19.29
CA THR A 113 -3.09 16.46 -19.02
C THR A 113 -3.37 16.65 -17.54
N HIS A 114 -2.62 15.99 -16.65
CA HIS A 114 -2.85 15.91 -15.20
C HIS A 114 -4.22 15.35 -14.79
N GLY A 115 -5.02 14.89 -15.75
CA GLY A 115 -6.31 14.28 -15.54
C GLY A 115 -6.22 12.76 -15.40
N GLU A 116 -7.34 12.09 -15.68
CA GLU A 116 -7.45 10.64 -15.58
C GLU A 116 -6.45 9.93 -16.50
N GLY A 117 -5.53 9.21 -15.89
CA GLY A 117 -4.58 8.38 -16.63
C GLY A 117 -5.20 7.04 -17.08
N PRO A 118 -4.60 6.39 -18.10
CA PRO A 118 -5.14 5.18 -18.72
C PRO A 118 -5.24 3.97 -17.79
N ALA A 119 -4.65 4.04 -16.59
CA ALA A 119 -4.67 2.97 -15.62
C ALA A 119 -5.58 3.20 -14.41
N ASN A 120 -6.31 4.32 -14.37
CA ASN A 120 -7.16 4.67 -13.22
C ASN A 120 -8.10 3.51 -12.84
N ASN A 121 -8.80 2.94 -13.82
CA ASN A 121 -9.79 1.88 -13.61
C ASN A 121 -9.23 0.47 -13.32
N VAL A 122 -7.90 0.25 -13.38
CA VAL A 122 -7.28 -1.07 -13.16
C VAL A 122 -6.36 -1.10 -11.94
N CYS A 123 -6.12 0.05 -11.32
CA CYS A 123 -5.28 0.17 -10.14
C CYS A 123 -6.12 0.31 -8.86
N THR A 124 -5.55 -0.06 -7.72
CA THR A 124 -6.11 0.35 -6.44
C THR A 124 -6.06 1.88 -6.36
N GLU A 125 -7.21 2.50 -6.15
CA GLU A 125 -7.31 3.96 -6.03
C GLU A 125 -6.47 4.50 -4.87
N TRP A 126 -5.63 5.51 -5.12
CA TRP A 126 -4.77 6.09 -4.09
C TRP A 126 -5.56 6.72 -2.91
N PRO A 127 -6.77 7.30 -3.08
CA PRO A 127 -7.61 7.75 -1.96
C PRO A 127 -7.93 6.63 -0.97
N PHE A 128 -8.09 5.39 -1.43
CA PHE A 128 -8.35 4.25 -0.56
C PHE A 128 -7.12 3.92 0.30
N ILE A 129 -5.90 3.95 -0.26
CA ILE A 129 -4.68 3.71 0.51
C ILE A 129 -4.45 4.83 1.54
N ALA A 130 -4.77 6.08 1.20
CA ALA A 130 -4.74 7.19 2.16
C ALA A 130 -5.69 6.94 3.35
N ALA A 131 -6.95 6.60 3.07
CA ALA A 131 -7.91 6.28 4.11
C ALA A 131 -7.47 5.10 4.98
N LEU A 132 -6.89 4.06 4.36
CA LEU A 132 -6.46 2.86 5.06
C LEU A 132 -5.23 3.09 5.94
N MET A 133 -4.21 3.80 5.44
CA MET A 133 -3.04 4.18 6.24
C MET A 133 -3.45 5.04 7.44
N ARG A 134 -4.32 6.04 7.21
CA ARG A 134 -4.88 6.85 8.29
C ARG A 134 -5.63 6.00 9.31
N TRP A 135 -6.40 5.01 8.88
CA TRP A 135 -7.14 4.13 9.79
C TRP A 135 -6.19 3.37 10.74
N PHE A 136 -5.11 2.79 10.20
CA PHE A 136 -4.11 2.10 11.02
C PHE A 136 -3.40 3.07 11.98
N HIS A 137 -3.10 4.28 11.52
CA HIS A 137 -2.53 5.32 12.36
C HIS A 137 -3.49 5.68 13.51
N ASP A 138 -4.71 6.12 13.19
CA ASP A 138 -5.65 6.68 14.16
C ASP A 138 -6.22 5.63 15.13
N LYS A 139 -6.40 4.38 14.70
CA LYS A 139 -7.06 3.33 15.50
C LYS A 139 -6.10 2.40 16.21
N LEU A 140 -4.94 2.15 15.61
CA LEU A 140 -3.93 1.24 16.16
C LEU A 140 -2.71 1.96 16.72
N ASP A 141 -2.62 3.28 16.60
CA ASP A 141 -1.49 4.10 17.09
C ASP A 141 -0.16 3.66 16.46
N ILE A 142 -0.21 3.34 15.16
CA ILE A 142 0.96 2.93 14.37
C ILE A 142 1.47 4.16 13.62
N SER A 143 2.71 4.54 13.87
CA SER A 143 3.33 5.67 13.19
C SER A 143 3.62 5.37 11.71
N TYR A 144 3.60 6.36 10.84
CA TYR A 144 3.84 6.21 9.41
C TYR A 144 5.24 5.70 9.07
N HIS A 145 6.26 6.02 9.86
CA HIS A 145 7.60 5.42 9.68
C HIS A 145 7.62 3.91 9.96
N GLN A 146 6.60 3.38 10.64
CA GLN A 146 6.39 1.94 10.84
C GLN A 146 5.54 1.34 9.71
N MET A 147 5.11 2.13 8.75
CA MET A 147 4.41 1.69 7.55
C MET A 147 5.35 1.78 6.34
N ALA A 148 5.03 1.01 5.30
CA ALA A 148 5.70 1.10 4.02
C ALA A 148 4.72 0.81 2.89
N LEU A 149 4.98 1.40 1.73
CA LEU A 149 4.33 1.00 0.48
C LEU A 149 5.26 0.07 -0.28
N GLY A 150 4.76 -1.07 -0.76
CA GLY A 150 5.54 -1.95 -1.61
C GLY A 150 4.74 -2.36 -2.83
N GLU A 151 5.36 -2.32 -4.01
CA GLU A 151 4.67 -2.73 -5.23
C GLU A 151 5.54 -3.44 -6.26
N THR A 152 4.91 -4.35 -7.02
CA THR A 152 5.51 -5.22 -8.05
C THR A 152 4.96 -4.94 -9.47
N ALA A 153 4.58 -3.70 -9.80
CA ALA A 153 4.04 -3.38 -11.12
C ALA A 153 5.02 -3.67 -12.28
N THR A 154 4.57 -4.40 -13.30
CA THR A 154 5.44 -4.98 -14.34
C THR A 154 5.92 -3.99 -15.41
N LEU A 155 5.19 -2.90 -15.65
CA LEU A 155 5.47 -1.95 -16.74
C LEU A 155 6.16 -0.65 -16.30
N THR A 156 6.57 -0.53 -15.04
CA THR A 156 7.04 0.77 -14.55
C THR A 156 8.37 1.20 -15.15
N SER A 157 9.36 0.31 -15.23
CA SER A 157 10.65 0.64 -15.83
C SER A 157 10.52 1.06 -17.30
N MET A 158 9.50 0.56 -18.02
CA MET A 158 9.21 0.96 -19.39
C MET A 158 8.72 2.42 -19.45
N TYR A 159 7.76 2.80 -18.60
CA TYR A 159 7.26 4.17 -18.56
C TYR A 159 8.27 5.15 -17.96
N GLU A 160 9.06 4.72 -16.98
CA GLU A 160 10.22 5.46 -16.46
C GLU A 160 11.15 5.84 -17.62
N GLY A 161 11.58 4.86 -18.41
CA GLY A 161 12.43 5.10 -19.58
C GLY A 161 11.75 5.98 -20.63
N PHE A 162 10.47 5.74 -20.94
CA PHE A 162 9.72 6.54 -21.90
C PHE A 162 9.65 8.02 -21.49
N TYR A 163 9.28 8.32 -20.25
CA TYR A 163 9.17 9.69 -19.76
C TYR A 163 10.53 10.37 -19.65
N ASN A 164 11.57 9.67 -19.18
CA ASN A 164 12.93 10.20 -19.15
C ASN A 164 13.48 10.55 -20.54
N MET A 165 13.02 9.87 -21.60
CA MET A 165 13.43 10.16 -22.98
C MET A 165 12.65 11.32 -23.62
N HIS A 166 11.39 11.54 -23.23
CA HIS A 166 10.48 12.42 -23.99
C HIS A 166 10.03 13.66 -23.22
N LEU A 167 10.11 13.67 -21.88
CA LEU A 167 9.76 14.82 -21.06
C LEU A 167 11.01 15.65 -20.75
N LYS A 168 10.81 16.98 -20.66
CA LYS A 168 11.83 17.89 -20.17
C LYS A 168 11.74 17.94 -18.65
N LEU A 169 12.54 17.10 -17.99
CA LEU A 169 12.55 16.94 -16.54
C LEU A 169 13.78 17.60 -15.94
N ASP A 170 13.65 18.17 -14.75
CA ASP A 170 14.78 18.75 -14.01
C ASP A 170 15.74 17.65 -13.54
N ASN A 171 15.20 16.48 -13.20
CA ASN A 171 15.95 15.29 -12.80
C ASN A 171 15.32 14.04 -13.44
N PRO A 172 16.11 12.97 -13.68
CA PRO A 172 15.56 11.69 -14.12
C PRO A 172 14.54 11.16 -13.12
N LEU A 173 13.41 10.66 -13.63
CA LEU A 173 12.41 9.95 -12.85
C LEU A 173 12.90 8.55 -12.49
N THR A 174 12.65 8.15 -11.25
CA THR A 174 12.79 6.77 -10.79
C THR A 174 11.44 6.05 -10.86
N THR A 175 11.47 4.72 -10.72
CA THR A 175 10.26 3.89 -10.57
C THR A 175 9.41 4.31 -9.37
N GLU A 176 10.06 4.68 -8.28
CA GLU A 176 9.45 5.15 -7.03
C GLU A 176 8.86 6.56 -7.22
N ALA A 177 9.51 7.45 -7.98
CA ALA A 177 8.95 8.75 -8.36
C ALA A 177 7.63 8.62 -9.14
N LEU A 178 7.49 7.58 -9.98
CA LEU A 178 6.21 7.28 -10.65
C LEU A 178 5.15 6.73 -9.69
N ILE A 179 5.52 6.06 -8.60
CA ILE A 179 4.56 5.67 -7.56
C ILE A 179 4.14 6.91 -6.76
N GLU A 180 5.09 7.76 -6.37
CA GLU A 180 4.83 9.06 -5.75
C GLU A 180 3.85 9.88 -6.61
N GLY A 181 4.01 9.86 -7.93
CA GLY A 181 3.13 10.63 -8.81
C GLY A 181 3.49 12.11 -8.88
N ARG A 182 4.57 12.51 -8.19
CA ARG A 182 5.18 13.84 -8.19
C ARG A 182 6.69 13.73 -8.00
N SER A 183 7.47 14.50 -8.76
CA SER A 183 8.90 14.71 -8.56
C SER A 183 9.33 16.06 -9.15
N GLY A 184 9.77 16.99 -8.30
CA GLY A 184 9.99 18.38 -8.72
C GLY A 184 8.74 18.99 -9.36
N ASN A 185 8.86 19.40 -10.62
CA ASN A 185 7.76 19.94 -11.43
C ASN A 185 6.94 18.88 -12.18
N PHE A 186 7.36 17.62 -12.16
CA PHE A 186 6.62 16.53 -12.79
C PHE A 186 5.44 16.09 -11.92
N TYR A 187 4.27 15.96 -12.55
CA TYR A 187 3.10 15.26 -12.03
C TYR A 187 2.71 14.18 -13.02
N GLY A 188 2.41 12.98 -12.53
CA GLY A 188 2.07 11.83 -13.36
C GLY A 188 2.52 10.56 -12.68
N GLY A 189 1.75 9.49 -12.82
CA GLY A 189 2.01 8.28 -12.05
C GLY A 189 0.78 7.76 -11.31
N TRP A 190 0.97 7.15 -10.15
CA TRP A 190 -0.14 6.65 -9.32
C TRP A 190 -0.71 7.70 -8.37
N GLY A 191 0.13 8.34 -7.53
CA GLY A 191 -0.30 9.44 -6.66
C GLY A 191 -0.03 9.28 -5.17
N PHE A 192 1.00 8.51 -4.77
CA PHE A 192 1.34 8.37 -3.34
C PHE A 192 1.75 9.69 -2.67
N TYR A 193 2.28 10.67 -3.42
CA TYR A 193 2.52 12.01 -2.93
C TYR A 193 1.23 12.64 -2.36
N PHE A 194 0.08 12.42 -3.02
CA PHE A 194 -1.21 12.92 -2.56
C PHE A 194 -1.73 12.14 -1.35
N VAL A 195 -1.34 10.86 -1.21
CA VAL A 195 -1.54 10.11 0.05
C VAL A 195 -0.80 10.81 1.18
N ARG A 196 0.51 11.05 1.03
CA ARG A 196 1.32 11.73 2.06
C ARG A 196 0.77 13.11 2.40
N LYS A 197 0.39 13.90 1.38
CA LYS A 197 -0.20 15.23 1.55
C LYS A 197 -1.51 15.17 2.35
N TYR A 198 -2.42 14.26 2.00
CA TYR A 198 -3.67 14.10 2.75
C TYR A 198 -3.40 13.74 4.21
N LEU A 199 -2.53 12.76 4.46
CA LEU A 199 -2.19 12.33 5.81
C LEU A 199 -1.62 13.52 6.61
N ALA A 200 -0.64 14.26 6.05
CA ALA A 200 -0.05 15.44 6.68
C ALA A 200 -1.10 16.52 7.01
N ASP A 201 -2.02 16.80 6.09
CA ASP A 201 -3.07 17.81 6.27
C ASP A 201 -4.12 17.40 7.34
N THR A 202 -4.28 16.11 7.61
CA THR A 202 -5.25 15.60 8.59
C THR A 202 -4.73 15.53 10.03
N HIS A 203 -3.42 15.69 10.25
CA HIS A 203 -2.88 15.70 11.62
C HIS A 203 -3.21 16.98 12.36
N GLN A 204 -3.29 16.84 13.69
CA GLN A 204 -3.15 17.99 14.57
C GLN A 204 -1.76 18.61 14.36
N SER A 205 -1.68 19.94 14.34
CA SER A 205 -0.43 20.66 14.11
C SER A 205 0.69 20.38 15.13
N SER A 206 0.37 19.73 16.25
CA SER A 206 1.31 19.29 17.29
C SER A 206 1.90 17.88 17.05
N HIS A 207 1.44 17.15 16.04
CA HIS A 207 1.93 15.81 15.74
C HIS A 207 3.33 15.87 15.12
N THR A 208 4.21 14.93 15.48
CA THR A 208 5.60 14.88 14.99
C THR A 208 5.86 13.76 13.98
N ASP A 209 4.90 12.85 13.79
CA ASP A 209 4.97 11.82 12.76
C ASP A 209 4.53 12.43 11.43
N ASP A 210 5.52 12.73 10.59
CA ASP A 210 5.31 13.39 9.31
C ASP A 210 5.33 12.34 8.17
N PRO A 211 4.20 12.07 7.50
CA PRO A 211 4.13 11.14 6.38
C PRO A 211 4.91 11.63 5.14
N MET A 212 5.35 12.89 5.11
CA MET A 212 6.24 13.41 4.06
C MET A 212 7.69 12.96 4.23
N ASN A 213 8.10 12.53 5.43
CA ASN A 213 9.43 11.96 5.63
C ASN A 213 9.59 10.67 4.81
N GLY A 214 10.63 10.61 3.98
CA GLY A 214 10.85 9.53 3.01
C GLY A 214 10.51 9.90 1.56
N TYR A 215 9.84 11.04 1.32
CA TYR A 215 9.51 11.49 -0.04
C TYR A 215 10.78 11.74 -0.88
N GLU A 216 11.77 12.45 -0.33
CA GLU A 216 13.03 12.76 -1.04
C GLU A 216 13.83 11.50 -1.38
N GLU A 217 13.89 10.53 -0.46
CA GLU A 217 14.49 9.22 -0.71
C GLU A 217 13.75 8.47 -1.81
N SER A 218 12.42 8.53 -1.81
CA SER A 218 11.58 7.87 -2.82
C SER A 218 11.81 8.47 -4.20
N VAL A 219 11.74 9.78 -4.36
CA VAL A 219 11.92 10.42 -5.68
C VAL A 219 13.35 10.35 -6.20
N SER A 220 14.36 10.31 -5.31
CA SER A 220 15.77 10.12 -5.68
C SER A 220 16.14 8.66 -5.95
N GLY A 221 15.29 7.70 -5.58
CA GLY A 221 15.59 6.27 -5.65
C GLY A 221 16.60 5.80 -4.58
N SER A 222 16.81 6.60 -3.53
CA SER A 222 17.68 6.27 -2.42
C SER A 222 17.08 5.12 -1.61
N TYR A 223 17.75 3.98 -1.64
CA TYR A 223 17.28 2.80 -0.92
C TYR A 223 17.71 2.82 0.55
N LEU A 224 16.72 2.77 1.45
CA LEU A 224 16.88 2.43 2.85
C LEU A 224 16.15 1.11 3.12
N PRO A 225 16.79 0.07 3.68
CA PRO A 225 16.05 -1.12 4.05
C PRO A 225 15.04 -0.78 5.16
N PRO A 226 13.90 -1.50 5.27
CA PRO A 226 12.84 -1.10 6.19
C PRO A 226 13.28 -0.96 7.66
N GLY A 227 14.20 -1.79 8.14
CA GLY A 227 14.76 -1.67 9.49
C GLY A 227 15.70 -0.47 9.73
N LYS A 228 16.01 0.31 8.71
CA LYS A 228 16.83 1.55 8.80
C LYS A 228 16.03 2.82 8.47
N ALA A 229 14.79 2.70 8.02
CA ALA A 229 13.90 3.82 7.74
C ALA A 229 13.19 4.29 9.02
N THR A 230 13.97 4.62 10.06
CA THR A 230 13.47 4.78 11.43
C THR A 230 12.52 5.96 11.65
N ASP A 231 12.45 6.88 10.69
CA ASP A 231 11.63 8.09 10.73
C ASP A 231 10.97 8.38 9.37
N LYS A 232 10.90 7.38 8.46
CA LYS A 232 10.49 7.59 7.06
C LYS A 232 9.45 6.59 6.61
N LEU A 233 8.36 7.10 6.02
CA LEU A 233 7.41 6.31 5.26
C LEU A 233 8.00 6.03 3.88
N MET A 234 8.50 4.81 3.67
CA MET A 234 9.22 4.43 2.46
C MET A 234 8.34 3.77 1.41
N ILE A 235 8.68 3.98 0.14
CA ILE A 235 8.18 3.20 -1.00
C ILE A 235 9.27 2.20 -1.42
N TYR A 236 8.85 0.98 -1.77
CA TYR A 236 9.71 -0.04 -2.33
C TYR A 236 9.17 -0.55 -3.66
N ASP A 237 9.94 -0.36 -4.74
CA ASP A 237 9.75 -1.15 -5.95
C ASP A 237 10.30 -2.56 -5.72
N LEU A 238 9.38 -3.50 -5.52
CA LEU A 238 9.67 -4.90 -5.20
C LEU A 238 10.12 -5.70 -6.44
N ASN A 239 10.13 -5.13 -7.64
CA ASN A 239 10.72 -5.75 -8.83
C ASN A 239 12.23 -5.47 -8.96
N LYS A 240 12.73 -4.41 -8.31
CA LYS A 240 14.13 -3.95 -8.40
C LYS A 240 15.03 -4.53 -7.29
N VAL A 241 14.81 -5.81 -6.98
CA VAL A 241 15.52 -6.53 -5.90
C VAL A 241 17.02 -6.66 -6.17
N SER A 242 17.41 -6.74 -7.45
CA SER A 242 18.80 -6.87 -7.90
C SER A 242 19.58 -5.55 -7.95
N ASP A 243 18.90 -4.41 -7.92
CA ASP A 243 19.50 -3.12 -8.27
C ASP A 243 20.49 -2.62 -7.21
N VAL A 244 20.28 -3.02 -5.95
CA VAL A 244 21.15 -2.68 -4.83
C VAL A 244 21.51 -3.94 -4.07
N LYS A 245 22.81 -4.15 -3.83
CA LYS A 245 23.31 -5.27 -3.06
C LYS A 245 22.66 -5.29 -1.67
N GLY A 246 21.93 -6.36 -1.36
CA GLY A 246 21.23 -6.54 -0.09
C GLY A 246 19.77 -6.09 -0.06
N LYS A 247 19.19 -5.64 -1.19
CA LYS A 247 17.73 -5.46 -1.33
C LYS A 247 16.98 -6.79 -1.26
N GLY A 248 17.52 -7.82 -1.89
CA GLY A 248 17.02 -9.18 -1.81
C GLY A 248 17.56 -9.96 -0.63
N ARG A 249 16.81 -10.97 -0.21
CA ARG A 249 17.28 -11.99 0.73
C ARG A 249 16.84 -13.36 0.23
N ALA A 250 17.75 -14.33 0.30
CA ALA A 250 17.36 -15.72 0.16
C ALA A 250 16.60 -16.15 1.43
N VAL A 251 15.39 -16.67 1.23
CA VAL A 251 14.59 -17.28 2.28
C VAL A 251 14.60 -18.78 2.01
N SER A 252 15.13 -19.55 2.97
CA SER A 252 15.06 -21.00 2.88
C SER A 252 13.60 -21.46 2.82
N VAL A 253 13.33 -22.48 2.01
CA VAL A 253 12.04 -23.16 1.95
C VAL A 253 12.24 -24.53 2.58
N PRO A 254 11.96 -24.68 3.90
CA PRO A 254 11.97 -26.00 4.51
C PRO A 254 11.03 -26.91 3.74
N ASP A 255 11.52 -28.11 3.40
CA ASP A 255 10.79 -29.12 2.62
C ASP A 255 10.43 -28.73 1.18
N GLY A 256 11.11 -27.72 0.62
CA GLY A 256 10.92 -27.34 -0.78
C GLY A 256 11.40 -28.43 -1.75
N GLU A 257 10.46 -29.05 -2.47
CA GLU A 257 10.78 -30.11 -3.45
C GLU A 257 11.49 -29.58 -4.70
N ASN A 258 11.03 -28.43 -5.22
CA ASN A 258 11.56 -27.84 -6.46
C ASN A 258 12.61 -26.75 -6.22
N PHE A 259 12.49 -26.03 -5.10
CA PHE A 259 13.41 -24.96 -4.72
C PHE A 259 13.67 -25.05 -3.21
N THR A 260 14.93 -25.12 -2.82
CA THR A 260 15.34 -25.14 -1.40
C THR A 260 15.42 -23.74 -0.78
N GLU A 261 15.40 -22.70 -1.62
CA GLU A 261 15.35 -21.29 -1.25
C GLU A 261 14.63 -20.47 -2.31
N ILE A 262 14.07 -19.33 -1.91
CA ILE A 262 13.47 -18.31 -2.78
C ILE A 262 14.24 -17.01 -2.56
N THR A 263 14.60 -16.32 -3.64
CA THR A 263 15.21 -14.98 -3.61
C THR A 263 14.23 -13.94 -4.13
#